data_AF-A0A158KXH7-F1
#
_entry.id   AF-A0A158KXH7-F1
#
_cell.length_a   1.000
_cell.length_b   1.000
_cell.length_c   1.000
_cell.angle_alpha   90.00
_cell.angle_beta   90.00
_cell.angle_gamma   90.00
#
_symmetry.space_group_name_H-M   'P 1'
#
loop_
_entity.id
_entity.type
_entity.pdbx_description
1 polymer ?
#
loop_
_entity_poly.entity_id
_entity_poly.type
_entity_poly.pdbx_seq_one_letter_code
_entity_poly.pdbx_strand_id
1 'polypeptide(L)' 'MMTLLEHDIAHITRVMRPSLRGHLNGPVLPPEYWRRRLHRLLNSGHLTKVQLCSIDDLLLQLDQLDA' A
#
# COMPACT_ATOMS: atom_id res chain seq x y z
N MET A 1 6.07 -19.27 -8.21
CA MET A 1 5.50 -18.31 -9.18
C MET A 1 4.94 -17.16 -8.38
N MET A 2 5.42 -15.93 -8.60
CA MET A 2 4.89 -14.75 -7.91
C MET A 2 3.50 -14.43 -8.47
N THR A 3 2.52 -14.29 -7.59
CA THR A 3 1.16 -13.92 -8.01
C THR A 3 1.09 -12.43 -8.34
N LEU A 4 0.15 -12.02 -9.21
CA LEU A 4 -0.07 -10.60 -9.53
C LEU A 4 -0.30 -9.76 -8.27
N LEU A 5 -0.89 -10.34 -7.23
CA LEU A 5 -1.08 -9.71 -5.91
C LEU A 5 0.25 -9.46 -5.17
N GLU A 6 1.20 -10.39 -5.21
CA GLU A 6 2.53 -10.17 -4.61
C GLU A 6 3.28 -9.04 -5.31
N HIS A 7 3.14 -8.95 -6.64
CA HIS A 7 3.68 -7.83 -7.40
C HIS A 7 2.98 -6.52 -7.04
N ASP A 8 1.64 -6.50 -6.92
CA ASP A 8 0.89 -5.30 -6.57
C ASP A 8 1.25 -4.81 -5.15
N ILE A 9 1.38 -5.72 -4.18
CA ILE A 9 1.83 -5.41 -2.82
C ILE A 9 3.26 -4.84 -2.83
N ALA A 10 4.20 -5.53 -3.49
CA ALA A 10 5.58 -5.05 -3.60
C ALA A 10 5.69 -3.69 -4.32
N HIS A 11 4.86 -3.49 -5.34
CA HIS A 11 4.74 -2.23 -6.05
C HIS A 11 4.24 -1.13 -5.11
N ILE A 12 3.11 -1.35 -4.42
CA ILE A 12 2.54 -0.40 -3.45
C ILE A 12 3.56 -0.04 -2.37
N THR A 13 4.25 -1.02 -1.78
CA THR A 13 5.31 -0.77 -0.79
C THR A 13 6.37 0.18 -1.31
N ARG A 14 6.77 0.01 -2.57
CA ARG A 14 7.84 0.80 -3.18
C ARG A 14 7.38 2.18 -3.63
N VAL A 15 6.14 2.33 -4.09
CA VAL A 15 5.62 3.61 -4.61
C VAL A 15 4.93 4.46 -3.55
N MET A 16 4.39 3.86 -2.48
CA MET A 16 3.67 4.56 -1.42
C MET A 16 4.56 5.61 -0.72
N ARG A 17 5.71 5.21 -0.20
CA ARG A 17 6.65 6.12 0.49
C ARG A 17 7.10 7.30 -0.37
N PRO A 18 7.59 7.13 -1.62
CA PRO A 18 7.98 8.26 -2.45
C PRO A 18 6.78 9.10 -2.91
N SER A 19 5.59 8.51 -3.05
CA SER A 19 4.38 9.27 -3.41
C SER A 19 3.92 10.20 -2.27
N LEU A 20 4.07 9.77 -1.01
CA LEU A 20 3.74 10.55 0.18
C LEU A 20 4.71 11.69 0.43
N ARG A 21 6.02 11.47 0.18
CA ARG A 21 7.05 12.51 0.40
C ARG A 21 6.97 13.68 -0.58
N GLY A 22 6.20 13.55 -1.67
CA GLY A 22 5.95 14.61 -2.65
C GLY A 22 7.18 14.95 -3.48
N HIS A 23 7.05 14.86 -4.81
CA HIS A 23 8.03 15.44 -5.72
C HIS A 23 7.58 16.84 -6.10
N LEU A 24 8.29 17.88 -5.64
CA LEU A 24 8.30 19.31 -6.08
C LEU A 24 6.96 20.05 -6.35
N ASN A 25 5.80 19.39 -6.38
CA ASN A 25 4.45 19.89 -6.69
C ASN A 25 3.40 19.34 -5.71
N GLY A 26 3.82 18.77 -4.56
CA GLY A 26 2.95 18.18 -3.54
C GLY A 26 2.90 16.65 -3.55
N PRO A 27 2.20 16.03 -2.58
CA PRO A 27 1.98 14.59 -2.56
C PRO A 27 1.15 14.20 -3.79
N VAL A 28 1.71 13.31 -4.62
CA VAL A 28 1.06 12.85 -5.87
C VAL A 28 -0.25 12.13 -5.56
N LEU A 29 -0.31 11.45 -4.40
CA LEU A 29 -1.48 10.74 -3.90
C LEU A 29 -1.58 10.92 -2.39
N PRO A 30 -2.74 11.35 -1.84
CA PRO A 30 -2.94 11.49 -0.40
C PRO A 30 -2.95 10.11 0.30
N PRO A 31 -2.62 10.06 1.61
CA PRO A 31 -2.63 8.82 2.38
C PRO A 31 -3.98 8.09 2.34
N GLU A 32 -5.10 8.83 2.30
CA GLU A 32 -6.45 8.30 2.17
C GLU A 32 -6.68 7.48 0.89
N TYR A 33 -5.99 7.80 -0.21
CA TYR A 33 -6.07 7.03 -1.45
C TYR A 33 -5.47 5.64 -1.28
N TRP A 34 -4.29 5.56 -0.64
CA TRP A 34 -3.60 4.31 -0.37
C TRP A 34 -4.37 3.41 0.59
N ARG A 35 -4.93 3.99 1.66
CA ARG A 35 -5.86 3.29 2.60
C ARG A 35 -7.00 2.62 1.82
N ARG A 36 -7.71 3.37 0.96
CA ARG A 36 -8.79 2.80 0.13
C ARG A 36 -8.32 1.70 -0.83
N ARG A 37 -7.09 1.78 -1.34
CA ARG A 37 -6.54 0.76 -2.26
C ARG A 37 -6.16 -0.52 -1.52
N LEU A 38 -5.55 -0.42 -0.34
CA LEU A 38 -5.24 -1.57 0.53
C LEU A 38 -6.52 -2.28 0.98
N HIS A 39 -7.55 -1.53 1.36
CA HIS A 39 -8.87 -2.10 1.69
C HIS A 39 -9.53 -2.83 0.51
N ARG A 40 -9.34 -2.35 -0.73
CA ARG A 40 -9.81 -3.07 -1.92
C ARG A 40 -9.06 -4.39 -2.14
N LEU A 41 -7.74 -4.41 -1.91
CA LEU A 41 -6.95 -5.65 -1.95
C LEU A 41 -7.41 -6.66 -0.90
N LEU A 42 -7.70 -6.19 0.32
CA LEU A 42 -8.31 -7.01 1.38
C LEU A 42 -9.65 -7.61 0.95
N ASN A 43 -10.46 -6.84 0.23
CA ASN A 43 -11.77 -7.28 -0.24
C ASN A 43 -11.71 -8.25 -1.45
N SER A 44 -10.53 -8.47 -2.06
CA SER A 44 -10.38 -9.40 -3.19
C SER A 44 -10.46 -10.88 -2.79
N GLY A 45 -10.50 -11.21 -1.49
CA GLY A 45 -10.83 -12.55 -0.96
C GLY A 45 -9.80 -13.67 -1.16
N HIS A 46 -8.80 -13.48 -2.02
CA HIS A 46 -7.75 -14.47 -2.35
C HIS A 46 -6.38 -14.10 -1.78
N LEU A 47 -6.35 -13.59 -0.55
CA LEU A 47 -5.08 -13.23 0.10
C LEU A 47 -4.54 -14.39 0.93
N THR A 48 -3.26 -14.70 0.73
CA THR A 48 -2.56 -15.62 1.62
C THR A 48 -2.21 -14.91 2.93
N LYS A 49 -1.89 -15.70 3.97
CA LYS A 49 -1.46 -15.16 5.27
C LYS A 49 -0.27 -14.21 5.16
N VAL A 50 0.65 -14.47 4.22
CA VAL A 50 1.81 -13.61 3.94
C VAL A 50 1.37 -12.27 3.37
N GLN A 51 0.44 -12.29 2.40
CA GLN A 51 -0.09 -11.07 1.79
C GLN A 51 -0.89 -10.22 2.77
N LEU A 52 -1.69 -10.86 3.62
CA LEU A 52 -2.37 -10.17 4.73
C LEU A 52 -1.37 -9.47 5.63
N CYS A 53 -0.32 -10.17 6.08
CA CYS A 53 0.72 -9.61 6.93
C CYS A 53 1.42 -8.41 6.25
N SER A 54 1.72 -8.51 4.95
CA SER A 54 2.31 -7.40 4.19
C SER A 54 1.36 -6.19 4.06
N ILE A 55 0.06 -6.42 3.89
CA ILE A 55 -0.93 -5.34 3.82
C ILE A 55 -1.11 -4.66 5.18
N ASP A 56 -1.10 -5.43 6.26
CA ASP A 56 -1.18 -4.92 7.64
C ASP A 56 0.03 -4.02 7.97
N ASP A 57 1.24 -4.49 7.64
CA ASP A 57 2.47 -3.70 7.79
C ASP A 57 2.44 -2.41 6.95
N LEU A 58 1.88 -2.47 5.74
CA LEU A 58 1.69 -1.29 4.89
C LEU A 58 0.69 -0.28 5.48
N LEU A 59 -0.40 -0.75 6.09
CA LEU A 59 -1.36 0.12 6.78
C LEU A 59 -0.70 0.81 7.99
N LEU A 60 0.12 0.09 8.75
CA LEU A 60 0.87 0.64 9.87
C LEU A 60 1.91 1.68 9.43
N GLN A 61 2.63 1.41 8.33
CA GLN A 61 3.58 2.37 7.76
C GLN A 61 2.87 3.63 7.25
N LEU A 62 1.70 3.48 6.62
CA LEU A 62 0.92 4.60 6.13
C LEU A 62 0.44 5.50 7.27
N ASP A 63 -0.03 4.91 8.37
CA ASP A 63 -0.43 5.65 9.57
C ASP A 63 0.73 6.45 10.18
N GLN A 64 1.90 5.84 10.28
CA GLN A 64 3.12 6.52 10.77
C GLN A 64 3.62 7.66 9.85
N LEU A 65 3.28 7.63 8.57
CA LEU A 65 3.66 8.67 7.61
C LEU A 65 2.62 9.80 7.52
N ASP A 66 1.41 9.56 8.01
CA ASP A 66 0.27 10.49 8.09
C ASP A 66 0.29 11.32 9.40
N ALA A 67 0.99 10.83 10.43
CA ALA A 67 1.18 11.50 11.74
C ALA A 67 2.25 12.60 11.72
#